data_AF-A0A968V159-F1
#
_entry.id   AF-A0A968V159-F1
#
_cell.length_a   1.000
_cell.length_b   1.000
_cell.length_c   1.000
_cell.angle_alpha   90.00
_cell.angle_beta   90.00
_cell.angle_gamma   90.00
#
_symmetry.space_group_name_H-M   'P 1'
#
loop_
_entity.id
_entity.type
_entity.pdbx_description
1 polymer ?
#
loop_
_entity_poly.entity_id
_entity_poly.type
_entity_poly.pdbx_seq_one_letter_code
_entity_poly.pdbx_strand_id
1 'polypeptide(L)' 'MGIDKTDISCNGQTDGTIRLTPANGVAPYTYNWQPSLPNAGNTAMVSNLAAGNYQVIINDAW' A
#
# COMPACT_ATOMS: atom_id res chain seq x y z
N MET A 1 -5.33 0.85 13.16
CA MET A 1 -4.63 0.65 11.87
C MET A 1 -5.18 -0.62 11.22
N GLY A 2 -5.85 -0.50 10.07
CA GLY A 2 -6.28 -1.64 9.26
C GLY A 2 -5.39 -1.80 8.03
N ILE A 3 -5.03 -3.04 7.72
CA ILE A 3 -4.31 -3.38 6.48
C ILE A 3 -5.13 -4.49 5.81
N ASP A 4 -5.69 -4.17 4.65
CA ASP A 4 -6.45 -5.10 3.83
C ASP A 4 -5.62 -5.46 2.61
N LYS A 5 -5.25 -6.72 2.43
CA LYS A 5 -4.50 -7.17 1.24
C LYS A 5 -5.24 -8.30 0.53
N THR A 6 -5.08 -8.33 -0.79
CA THR A 6 -5.52 -9.40 -1.67
C THR A 6 -4.27 -9.93 -2.36
N ASP A 7 -4.00 -11.22 -2.17
CA ASP A 7 -2.90 -11.90 -2.83
C ASP A 7 -3.20 -12.10 -4.33
N ILE A 8 -2.17 -12.29 -5.15
CA ILE A 8 -2.33 -12.50 -6.60
C ILE A 8 -3.08 -13.81 -6.89
N SER A 9 -3.89 -13.82 -7.94
CA SER A 9 -4.70 -14.97 -8.31
C SER A 9 -3.87 -16.13 -8.85
N CYS A 10 -2.73 -15.86 -9.49
CA CYS A 10 -1.85 -16.88 -10.05
C CYS A 10 -0.40 -16.37 -10.17
N ASN A 11 0.57 -17.29 -10.13
CA ASN A 11 1.98 -16.95 -10.28
C ASN A 11 2.24 -16.25 -11.63
N GLY A 12 2.85 -15.06 -11.58
CA GLY A 12 3.10 -14.21 -12.75
C GLY A 12 1.99 -13.20 -13.06
N GLN A 13 0.87 -13.23 -12.34
CA GLN A 13 -0.14 -12.16 -12.40
C GLN A 13 0.25 -10.97 -11.52
N THR A 14 -0.36 -9.83 -11.81
CA THR A 14 -0.19 -8.60 -11.05
C THR A 14 -1.51 -8.13 -10.46
N ASP A 15 -2.48 -9.01 -10.18
CA ASP A 15 -3.82 -8.60 -9.72
C ASP A 15 -3.91 -8.34 -8.20
N GLY A 16 -2.79 -8.36 -7.49
CA GLY A 16 -2.74 -8.12 -6.05
C GLY A 16 -3.10 -6.68 -5.67
N THR A 17 -3.66 -6.51 -4.47
CA THR A 17 -4.04 -5.20 -3.94
C THR A 17 -3.66 -5.06 -2.48
N ILE A 18 -3.25 -3.87 -2.06
CA ILE A 18 -3.04 -3.51 -0.64
C ILE A 18 -3.77 -2.21 -0.37
N ARG A 19 -4.56 -2.18 0.70
CA ARG A 19 -5.28 -1.01 1.20
C ARG A 19 -4.93 -0.79 2.66
N LEU A 20 -4.60 0.45 2.97
CA LEU A 20 -4.20 0.93 4.27
C LEU A 20 -5.30 1.83 4.80
N THR A 21 -5.70 1.59 6.05
CA THR A 21 -6.69 2.41 6.74
C THR A 21 -6.08 2.88 8.07
N PRO A 22 -5.35 4.01 8.09
CA PRO A 22 -4.88 4.58 9.34
C PRO A 22 -6.08 5.03 10.17
N ALA A 23 -6.15 4.58 11.43
CA ALA A 23 -7.31 4.82 12.29
C ALA A 23 -7.07 5.91 13.34
N ASN A 24 -5.82 6.36 13.51
CA ASN A 24 -5.40 7.09 14.71
C ASN A 24 -4.17 7.98 14.45
N GLY A 25 -4.28 8.92 13.50
CA GLY A 25 -3.26 9.96 13.26
C GLY A 25 -3.89 11.25 12.73
N VAL A 26 -3.08 12.29 12.56
CA VAL A 26 -3.56 13.59 12.06
C VAL A 26 -3.22 13.73 10.59
N ALA A 27 -4.24 13.98 9.77
CA ALA A 27 -4.05 14.28 8.36
C ALA A 27 -3.31 15.61 8.19
N PRO A 28 -2.44 15.75 7.16
CA PRO A 28 -2.22 14.82 6.05
C PRO A 28 -1.29 13.64 6.38
N TYR A 29 -1.63 12.46 5.86
CA TYR A 29 -0.73 11.30 5.86
C TYR A 29 0.16 11.31 4.62
N THR A 30 1.43 10.97 4.80
CA THR A 30 2.34 10.65 3.71
C THR A 30 2.63 9.15 3.69
N TYR A 31 2.43 8.53 2.53
CA TYR A 31 2.65 7.12 2.26
C TYR A 31 3.90 7.00 1.39
N ASN A 32 4.91 6.30 1.87
CA ASN A 32 6.13 6.03 1.12
C ASN A 32 6.27 4.53 0.91
N TRP A 33 5.97 4.08 -0.31
CA TRP A 33 6.00 2.67 -0.70
C TRP A 33 7.37 2.24 -1.21
N GLN A 34 7.82 1.06 -0.80
CA GLN A 34 9.08 0.44 -1.18
C GLN A 34 8.86 -1.03 -1.58
N PRO A 35 9.35 -1.48 -2.75
CA PRO A 35 9.94 -0.67 -3.82
C PRO A 35 8.97 0.38 -4.37
N SER A 36 9.50 1.43 -4.98
CA SER A 36 8.65 2.47 -5.61
C SER A 36 7.79 1.83 -6.68
N LEU A 37 6.48 1.92 -6.48
CA LEU A 37 5.46 1.33 -7.34
C LEU A 37 4.81 2.45 -8.16
N PRO A 38 4.59 2.24 -9.47
CA PRO A 38 4.03 3.27 -10.35
C PRO A 38 2.64 3.74 -9.89
N ASN A 39 1.89 2.87 -9.20
CA ASN A 39 0.52 3.14 -8.77
C ASN A 39 0.38 3.44 -7.28
N ALA A 40 1.48 3.38 -6.51
CA ALA A 40 1.39 3.45 -5.05
C ALA A 40 1.56 4.87 -4.48
N GLY A 41 2.36 5.70 -5.15
CA GLY A 41 2.51 7.14 -4.87
C GLY A 41 2.36 7.53 -3.39
N ASN A 42 1.60 8.60 -3.15
CA ASN A 42 1.15 9.01 -1.81
C ASN A 42 -0.29 8.52 -1.55
N THR A 43 -0.60 7.28 -1.91
CA THR A 43 -1.96 6.73 -1.77
C THR A 43 -2.00 5.66 -0.69
N ALA A 44 -3.17 5.55 -0.06
CA ALA A 44 -3.46 4.50 0.89
C ALA A 44 -3.89 3.18 0.21
N MET A 45 -4.08 3.17 -1.11
CA MET A 45 -4.57 2.00 -1.84
C MET A 45 -3.75 1.78 -3.11
N VAL A 46 -3.11 0.62 -3.17
CA VAL A 46 -2.34 0.19 -4.32
C VAL A 46 -2.99 -1.04 -4.91
N SER A 47 -3.14 -1.02 -6.22
CA SER A 47 -3.59 -2.14 -7.02
C SER A 47 -2.59 -2.41 -8.13
N ASN A 48 -2.75 -3.56 -8.78
CA ASN A 48 -1.84 -4.05 -9.79
C ASN A 48 -0.46 -4.49 -9.24
N LEU A 49 -0.46 -5.15 -8.07
CA LEU A 49 0.76 -5.63 -7.42
C LEU A 49 1.11 -7.04 -7.89
N ALA A 50 2.38 -7.25 -8.21
CA ALA A 50 2.95 -8.58 -8.44
C ALA A 50 3.19 -9.30 -7.11
N ALA A 51 3.50 -10.60 -7.15
CA ALA A 51 4.06 -11.26 -5.98
C ALA A 51 5.38 -10.60 -5.58
N GLY A 52 5.45 -10.14 -4.33
CA GLY A 52 6.63 -9.49 -3.79
C GLY A 52 6.44 -9.00 -2.37
N ASN A 53 7.55 -8.57 -1.78
CA ASN A 53 7.54 -7.91 -0.48
C ASN A 53 7.36 -6.41 -0.70
N TYR A 54 6.29 -5.86 -0.14
CA TYR A 54 6.01 -4.42 -0.16
C TYR A 54 6.08 -3.88 1.26
N GLN A 55 6.84 -2.79 1.43
CA GLN A 55 6.92 -2.04 2.66
C GLN A 55 6.32 -0.67 2.43
N VAL A 56 5.60 -0.17 3.43
CA VAL A 56 5.02 1.17 3.42
C VAL A 56 5.37 1.86 4.72
N ILE A 57 5.91 3.06 4.60
CA ILE A 57 6.15 3.95 5.72
C ILE A 57 5.05 5.00 5.68
N ILE A 58 4.24 5.07 6.73
CA ILE A 58 3.18 6.07 6.88
C ILE A 58 3.67 7.09 7.90
N ASN A 59 3.77 8.36 7.49
CA ASN A 59 4.04 9.46 8.40
C ASN A 59 2.77 10.32 8.53
N ASP A 60 2.32 10.57 9.75
CA ASP A 60 1.28 11.54 10.05
C ASP A 60 1.87 12.92 10.35
N ALA A 61 1.03 13.95 10.41
CA ALA A 61 1.45 15.35 10.52
C ALA A 61 1.57 15.89 11.97
N TRP A 62 1.81 15.01 12.95
CA TRP A 62 1.87 15.40 14.37
C TRP A 62 3.14 16.18 14.74
#